data_AF-A0A844M9R2-F1
#
_entry.id   AF-A0A844M9R2-F1
#
_cell.length_a   1.000
_cell.length_b   1.000
_cell.length_c   1.000
_cell.angle_alpha   90.00
_cell.angle_beta   90.00
_cell.angle_gamma   90.00
#
_symmetry.space_group_name_H-M   'P 1'
#
loop_
_entity.id
_entity.type
_entity.pdbx_description
1 polymer ?
#
loop_
_entity_poly.entity_id
_entity_poly.type
_entity_poly.pdbx_seq_one_letter_code
_entity_poly.pdbx_strand_id
1 'polypeptide(L)'
;MNFQQQKFCLLIASIFSIFTTNIVQAIPQGGKTVIVNGTTNNGSKLGYVEGSARISGWENVREFQYVLISKDGIKVNTAYTPWCRYGKVQLDPRAIPSSDKDVHGFFDNDIKRTVGWLISDMASYGETSIFIKADSLASKNLLKIVCASTLY
;
A
#
# COMPACT_ATOMS: atom_id res chain seq x y z
N MET A 1 -56.34 36.12 -16.73
CA MET A 1 -57.46 35.59 -15.92
C MET A 1 -57.86 34.23 -16.49
N ASN A 2 -57.95 33.21 -15.63
CA ASN A 2 -58.55 31.86 -15.77
C ASN A 2 -58.15 30.98 -16.99
N PHE A 3 -57.36 29.92 -16.80
CA PHE A 3 -57.67 28.54 -16.32
C PHE A 3 -58.48 27.68 -17.31
N GLN A 4 -57.86 26.60 -17.81
CA GLN A 4 -58.35 25.21 -17.97
C GLN A 4 -57.33 24.48 -18.87
N GLN A 5 -56.32 23.79 -18.34
CA GLN A 5 -56.32 22.39 -17.89
C GLN A 5 -56.65 21.38 -19.02
N GLN A 6 -55.62 20.86 -19.70
CA GLN A 6 -55.70 19.56 -20.37
C GLN A 6 -54.40 18.77 -20.18
N LYS A 7 -54.61 17.51 -19.81
CA LYS A 7 -53.70 16.52 -19.25
C LYS A 7 -52.69 16.04 -20.29
N PHE A 8 -51.41 16.01 -19.94
CA PHE A 8 -50.47 15.03 -20.48
C PHE A 8 -49.54 14.56 -19.36
N CYS A 9 -49.87 13.41 -18.80
CA CYS A 9 -48.96 12.62 -17.97
C CYS A 9 -47.86 12.07 -18.87
N LEU A 10 -46.69 12.71 -18.88
CA LEU A 10 -45.46 12.09 -19.37
C LEU A 10 -44.67 11.65 -18.14
N LEU A 11 -44.84 10.36 -17.82
CA LEU A 11 -43.93 9.58 -16.99
C LEU A 11 -42.53 9.65 -17.62
N ILE A 12 -41.69 10.55 -17.13
CA ILE A 12 -40.24 10.44 -17.36
C ILE A 12 -39.77 9.36 -16.39
N ALA A 13 -39.75 8.12 -16.88
CA ALA A 13 -39.03 7.06 -16.23
C ALA A 13 -37.56 7.50 -16.12
N SER A 14 -37.16 7.82 -14.91
CA SER A 14 -35.78 8.15 -14.55
C SER A 14 -34.94 6.90 -14.83
N ILE A 15 -34.21 6.88 -15.95
CA ILE A 15 -33.17 5.89 -16.19
C ILE A 15 -32.01 6.31 -15.30
N PHE A 16 -32.08 5.92 -14.02
CA PHE A 16 -30.89 5.77 -13.20
C PHE A 16 -30.09 4.64 -13.84
N SER A 17 -29.20 4.99 -14.77
CA SER A 17 -28.08 4.13 -15.12
C SER A 17 -27.22 4.02 -13.86
N ILE A 18 -27.58 3.06 -13.00
CA ILE A 18 -26.70 2.57 -11.97
C ILE A 18 -25.59 1.86 -12.73
N PHE A 19 -24.54 2.61 -13.07
CA PHE A 19 -23.24 2.03 -13.32
C PHE A 19 -22.85 1.41 -11.97
N THR A 20 -23.26 0.16 -11.75
CA THR A 20 -22.56 -0.71 -10.82
C THR A 20 -21.18 -0.87 -11.42
N THR A 21 -20.27 0.04 -11.07
CA THR A 21 -18.86 -0.25 -11.14
C THR A 21 -18.70 -1.48 -10.26
N ASN A 22 -18.60 -2.64 -10.91
CA ASN A 22 -18.01 -3.81 -10.29
C ASN A 22 -16.60 -3.36 -9.95
N ILE A 23 -16.41 -2.79 -8.76
CA ILE A 23 -15.12 -2.68 -8.12
C ILE A 23 -14.79 -4.12 -7.77
N VAL A 24 -14.31 -4.86 -8.77
CA VAL A 24 -13.52 -6.06 -8.56
C VAL A 24 -12.26 -5.54 -7.90
N GLN A 25 -12.31 -5.36 -6.57
CA GLN A 25 -11.09 -5.30 -5.80
C GLN A 25 -10.44 -6.65 -6.03
N ALA A 26 -9.40 -6.65 -6.86
CA ALA A 26 -8.56 -7.81 -7.06
C ALA A 26 -8.01 -8.20 -5.68
N ILE A 27 -8.67 -9.18 -5.04
CA ILE A 27 -8.11 -9.86 -3.88
C ILE A 27 -6.88 -10.59 -4.45
N PRO A 28 -5.66 -10.30 -3.99
CA PRO A 28 -4.48 -10.97 -4.52
C PRO A 28 -4.67 -12.47 -4.38
N GLN A 29 -4.33 -13.21 -5.43
CA GLN A 29 -4.40 -14.66 -5.42
C GLN A 29 -3.57 -15.22 -4.23
N GLY A 30 -4.26 -15.85 -3.27
CA GLY A 30 -3.74 -17.03 -2.57
C GLY A 30 -2.72 -16.87 -1.43
N GLY A 31 -2.53 -15.70 -0.83
CA GLY A 31 -1.69 -15.56 0.36
C GLY A 31 -2.49 -15.58 1.68
N LYS A 32 -2.09 -16.40 2.66
CA LYS A 32 -2.63 -16.27 4.03
C LYS A 32 -2.24 -14.91 4.59
N THR A 33 -3.19 -14.14 5.12
CA THR A 33 -2.88 -12.86 5.77
C THR A 33 -2.65 -13.08 7.26
N VAL A 34 -1.49 -12.66 7.75
CA VAL A 34 -1.14 -12.68 9.19
C VAL A 34 -1.43 -11.30 9.77
N ILE A 35 -2.36 -11.22 10.72
CA ILE A 35 -2.65 -9.95 11.40
C ILE A 35 -1.47 -9.56 12.29
N VAL A 36 -0.96 -8.36 12.09
CA VAL A 36 0.18 -7.82 12.84
C VAL A 36 -0.29 -7.31 14.20
N ASN A 37 0.43 -7.70 15.25
CA ASN A 37 0.13 -7.24 16.60
C ASN A 37 0.35 -5.72 16.75
N GLY A 38 -0.61 -5.03 17.36
CA GLY A 38 -0.60 -3.60 17.63
C GLY A 38 -1.66 -2.81 16.85
N THR A 39 -1.53 -1.49 16.86
CA THR A 39 -2.30 -0.53 16.06
C THR A 39 -1.35 0.53 15.51
N THR A 40 -1.74 1.16 14.40
CA THR A 40 -1.09 2.37 13.89
C THR A 40 -1.48 3.58 14.75
N ASN A 41 -0.80 4.71 14.58
CA ASN A 41 -1.09 5.94 15.32
C ASN A 41 -2.49 6.50 15.05
N ASN A 42 -3.09 6.16 13.90
CA ASN A 42 -4.47 6.52 13.55
C ASN A 42 -5.50 5.42 13.88
N GLY A 43 -5.11 4.38 14.62
CA GLY A 43 -5.99 3.31 15.07
C GLY A 43 -6.26 2.19 14.05
N SER A 44 -5.61 2.19 12.90
CA SER A 44 -5.73 1.13 11.89
C SER A 44 -5.00 -0.15 12.32
N LYS A 45 -5.38 -1.27 11.71
CA LYS A 45 -4.67 -2.56 11.82
C LYS A 45 -3.88 -2.82 10.54
N LEU A 46 -2.80 -3.57 10.67
CA LEU A 46 -1.97 -4.01 9.56
C LEU A 46 -1.98 -5.54 9.51
N GLY A 47 -1.97 -6.11 8.30
CA GLY A 47 -1.77 -7.52 8.05
C GLY A 47 -0.60 -7.71 7.08
N TYR A 48 0.19 -8.77 7.24
CA TYR A 48 1.22 -9.17 6.28
C TYR A 48 0.67 -10.27 5.38
N VAL A 49 0.90 -10.18 4.07
CA VAL A 49 0.56 -11.26 3.13
C VAL A 49 1.70 -12.28 3.15
N GLU A 50 1.45 -13.45 3.74
CA GLU A 50 2.46 -14.50 3.90
C GLU A 50 3.02 -14.94 2.54
N GLY A 51 4.35 -15.08 2.47
CA GLY A 51 5.05 -15.48 1.26
C GLY A 51 5.18 -14.37 0.20
N SER A 52 4.67 -13.16 0.45
CA SER A 52 4.76 -12.08 -0.54
C SER A 52 6.14 -11.42 -0.63
N ALA A 53 7.06 -11.75 0.28
CA ALA A 53 8.33 -11.04 0.38
C ALA A 53 9.34 -11.57 -0.64
N ARG A 54 9.91 -10.66 -1.42
CA ARG A 54 10.92 -10.99 -2.43
C ARG A 54 11.96 -9.89 -2.52
N ILE A 55 13.14 -10.21 -3.08
CA ILE A 55 14.08 -9.15 -3.47
C ILE A 55 13.51 -8.50 -4.72
N SER A 56 13.32 -7.19 -4.66
CA SER A 56 12.82 -6.44 -5.80
C SER A 56 13.87 -6.45 -6.93
N GLY A 57 13.44 -6.20 -8.17
CA GLY A 57 14.36 -5.95 -9.28
C GLY A 57 15.27 -4.73 -9.06
N TRP A 58 14.99 -3.93 -8.02
CA TRP A 58 15.85 -2.84 -7.56
C TRP A 58 16.78 -3.39 -6.49
N GLU A 59 18.08 -3.19 -6.71
CA GLU A 59 19.15 -3.87 -5.97
C GLU A 59 18.92 -3.89 -4.45
N ASN A 60 18.85 -5.10 -3.88
CA ASN A 60 18.79 -5.38 -2.44
C ASN A 60 17.63 -4.73 -1.64
N VAL A 61 16.62 -4.16 -2.30
CA VAL A 61 15.38 -3.70 -1.65
C VAL A 61 14.40 -4.87 -1.52
N ARG A 62 13.77 -5.02 -0.35
CA ARG A 62 12.73 -6.04 -0.14
C ARG A 62 11.37 -5.49 -0.53
N GLU A 63 10.74 -6.13 -1.50
CA GLU A 63 9.33 -5.93 -1.85
C GLU A 63 8.45 -6.85 -0.98
N PHE A 64 7.28 -6.37 -0.57
CA PHE A 64 6.30 -7.14 0.17
C PHE A 64 4.88 -6.57 -0.02
N GLN A 65 3.86 -7.35 0.34
CA GLN A 65 2.48 -6.92 0.37
C GLN A 65 1.97 -6.89 1.80
N TYR A 66 1.15 -5.89 2.10
CA TYR A 66 0.48 -5.77 3.39
C TYR A 66 -0.95 -5.25 3.23
N VAL A 67 -1.80 -5.66 4.17
CA VAL A 67 -3.20 -5.25 4.26
C VAL A 67 -3.31 -4.11 5.26
N LEU A 68 -3.93 -3.00 4.87
CA LEU A 68 -4.37 -1.92 5.75
C LEU A 68 -5.86 -2.11 6.03
N ILE A 69 -6.23 -2.20 7.31
CA ILE A 69 -7.62 -2.27 7.76
C ILE A 69 -7.89 -1.00 8.56
N SER A 70 -8.60 -0.05 7.96
CA SER A 70 -8.98 1.23 8.57
C SER A 70 -10.50 1.38 8.61
N LYS A 71 -10.97 2.52 9.15
CA LYS A 71 -12.40 2.89 9.11
C LYS A 71 -12.92 3.10 7.68
N ASP A 72 -12.02 3.45 6.76
CA ASP A 72 -12.33 3.72 5.35
C ASP A 72 -12.32 2.44 4.48
N GLY A 73 -12.09 1.28 5.11
CA GLY A 73 -12.13 -0.02 4.46
C GLY A 73 -10.81 -0.78 4.51
N ILE A 74 -10.70 -1.78 3.64
CA ILE A 74 -9.55 -2.68 3.54
C ILE A 74 -8.83 -2.41 2.23
N LYS A 75 -7.50 -2.24 2.30
CA LYS A 75 -6.64 -2.04 1.12
C LYS A 75 -5.45 -2.98 1.19
N VAL A 76 -5.09 -3.58 0.06
CA VAL A 76 -3.82 -4.31 -0.08
C VAL A 76 -2.83 -3.39 -0.78
N ASN A 77 -1.64 -3.24 -0.23
CA ASN A 77 -0.59 -2.39 -0.78
C ASN A 77 0.66 -3.24 -1.05
N THR A 78 1.29 -3.00 -2.20
CA THR A 78 2.67 -3.41 -2.45
C THR A 78 3.60 -2.33 -1.90
N ALA A 79 4.67 -2.75 -1.23
CA ALA A 79 5.58 -1.87 -0.53
C ALA A 79 7.03 -2.34 -0.62
N TYR A 80 7.95 -1.39 -0.41
CA TYR A 80 9.38 -1.58 -0.61
C TYR A 80 10.16 -1.07 0.59
N THR A 81 11.09 -1.87 1.12
CA THR A 81 11.93 -1.48 2.25
C THR A 81 13.40 -1.87 2.06
N PRO A 82 14.35 -0.95 2.27
CA PRO A 82 15.79 -1.24 2.30
C PRO A 82 16.25 -1.70 3.70
N TRP A 83 15.33 -1.81 4.67
CA TRP A 83 15.64 -2.03 6.08
C TRP A 83 15.71 -3.50 6.49
N CYS A 84 15.89 -4.42 5.54
CA CYS A 84 15.99 -5.84 5.85
C CYS A 84 17.37 -6.39 5.57
N ARG A 85 18.07 -6.79 6.64
CA ARG A 85 19.39 -7.43 6.55
C ARG A 85 19.45 -8.63 7.50
N TYR A 86 19.83 -9.79 6.96
CA TYR A 86 20.00 -11.04 7.74
C TYR A 86 18.79 -11.39 8.65
N GLY A 87 17.57 -11.28 8.14
CA GLY A 87 16.38 -11.60 8.92
C GLY A 87 15.92 -10.51 9.90
N LYS A 88 16.61 -9.37 9.95
CA LYS A 88 16.40 -8.32 10.96
C LYS A 88 16.09 -6.97 10.32
N VAL A 89 15.42 -6.13 11.11
CA VAL A 89 15.21 -4.72 10.76
C VAL A 89 16.53 -3.97 10.96
N GLN A 90 17.29 -3.88 9.88
CA GLN A 90 18.56 -3.19 9.79
C GLN A 90 18.74 -2.77 8.34
N LEU A 91 19.22 -1.54 8.14
CA LEU A 91 19.55 -1.03 6.81
C LEU A 91 20.51 -1.97 6.08
N ASP A 92 20.13 -2.47 4.91
CA ASP A 92 21.07 -3.14 4.02
C ASP A 92 21.89 -2.06 3.30
N PRO A 93 23.20 -1.94 3.57
CA PRO A 93 24.03 -0.91 2.95
C PRO A 93 24.13 -1.08 1.43
N ARG A 94 23.75 -2.23 0.87
CA ARG A 94 23.70 -2.48 -0.57
C ARG A 94 22.37 -2.09 -1.21
N ALA A 95 21.36 -1.75 -0.40
CA ALA A 95 20.05 -1.31 -0.86
C ALA A 95 19.96 0.21 -1.01
N ILE A 96 20.93 0.94 -0.45
CA ILE A 96 21.08 2.38 -0.65
C ILE A 96 22.13 2.56 -1.75
N PRO A 97 21.77 3.20 -2.89
CA PRO A 97 22.75 3.53 -3.91
C PRO A 97 23.89 4.35 -3.31
N SER A 98 25.14 3.97 -3.61
CA SER A 98 26.33 4.62 -3.07
C SER A 98 26.64 5.98 -3.69
N SER A 99 25.93 6.37 -4.75
CA SER A 99 26.15 7.64 -5.45
C SER A 99 24.83 8.37 -5.74
N ASP A 100 24.84 9.71 -5.62
CA ASP A 100 23.68 10.57 -5.94
C ASP A 100 23.24 10.47 -7.41
N LYS A 101 24.07 9.89 -8.29
CA LYS A 101 23.77 9.68 -9.72
C LYS A 101 23.00 8.39 -10.00
N ASP A 102 23.05 7.44 -9.08
CA ASP A 102 22.28 6.19 -9.13
C ASP A 102 20.93 6.33 -8.40
N VAL A 103 20.70 7.49 -7.79
CA VAL A 103 19.47 7.83 -7.06
C VAL A 103 18.42 8.26 -8.08
N HIS A 104 17.56 7.33 -8.47
CA HIS A 104 16.25 7.65 -9.03
C HIS A 104 15.31 8.30 -7.98
N GLY A 105 15.80 9.24 -7.15
CA GLY A 105 15.02 10.05 -6.21
C GLY A 105 14.27 9.33 -5.08
N PHE A 106 14.25 8.00 -5.02
CA PHE A 106 13.31 7.27 -4.15
C PHE A 106 13.60 7.33 -2.65
N PHE A 107 14.88 7.42 -2.27
CA PHE A 107 15.31 7.48 -0.86
C PHE A 107 16.13 8.74 -0.64
N ASP A 108 15.46 9.88 -0.50
CA ASP A 108 16.08 11.15 -0.09
C ASP A 108 16.83 10.98 1.25
N ASN A 109 17.75 11.89 1.54
CA ASN A 109 18.67 11.83 2.68
C ASN A 109 17.97 11.67 4.04
N ASP A 110 16.75 12.19 4.18
CA ASP A 110 15.93 12.02 5.39
C ASP A 110 15.34 10.61 5.52
N ILE A 111 15.02 9.98 4.38
CA ILE A 111 14.49 8.61 4.34
C ILE A 111 15.61 7.59 4.64
N LYS A 112 16.85 7.87 4.20
CA LYS A 112 18.03 7.02 4.49
C LYS A 112 18.25 6.81 5.99
N ARG A 113 17.74 7.70 6.84
CA ARG A 113 17.89 7.65 8.31
C ARG A 113 16.61 7.27 9.05
N THR A 114 15.51 7.07 8.33
CA THR A 114 14.20 6.81 8.94
C THR A 114 13.72 5.40 8.56
N VAL A 115 13.55 4.54 9.57
CA VAL A 115 13.05 3.17 9.38
C VAL A 115 11.61 3.20 8.87
N GLY A 116 11.33 2.51 7.78
CA GLY A 116 10.01 2.52 7.14
C GLY A 116 9.96 1.75 5.82
N TRP A 117 8.97 2.08 5.00
CA TRP A 117 8.80 1.52 3.66
C TRP A 117 8.14 2.55 2.73
N LEU A 118 8.30 2.35 1.44
CA LEU A 118 7.61 3.11 0.40
C LEU A 118 6.39 2.34 -0.08
N ILE A 119 5.27 3.04 -0.29
CA ILE A 119 4.15 2.56 -1.10
C ILE A 119 4.26 3.27 -2.45
N SER A 120 4.16 2.52 -3.54
CA SER A 120 4.12 3.10 -4.88
C SER A 120 3.20 2.30 -5.78
N ASP A 121 2.41 3.01 -6.58
CA ASP A 121 1.65 2.46 -7.71
C ASP A 121 2.61 2.41 -8.92
N MET A 122 3.52 1.43 -8.94
CA MET A 122 4.65 1.38 -9.87
C MET A 122 4.28 0.92 -11.29
N ALA A 123 3.11 1.29 -11.80
CA ALA A 123 2.82 1.11 -13.23
C ALA A 123 3.54 2.14 -14.10
N SER A 124 3.97 3.29 -13.53
CA SER A 124 4.54 4.41 -14.30
C SER A 124 5.71 5.08 -13.58
N TYR A 125 6.87 5.14 -14.25
CA TYR A 125 8.01 5.95 -13.81
C TYR A 125 7.59 7.42 -13.68
N GLY A 126 7.66 7.98 -12.46
CA GLY A 126 7.45 9.42 -12.22
C GLY A 126 6.35 9.80 -11.22
N GLU A 127 5.60 8.85 -10.65
CA GLU A 127 4.55 9.19 -9.68
C GLU A 127 4.99 9.11 -8.21
N THR A 128 4.32 9.94 -7.40
CA THR A 128 4.50 10.15 -5.96
C THR A 128 4.58 8.85 -5.17
N SER A 129 5.77 8.53 -4.69
CA SER A 129 5.96 7.48 -3.69
C SER A 129 5.64 8.02 -2.30
N ILE A 130 4.82 7.31 -1.54
CA ILE A 130 4.49 7.69 -0.16
C ILE A 130 5.41 6.93 0.78
N PHE A 131 6.24 7.64 1.54
CA PHE A 131 7.02 7.04 2.60
C PHE A 131 6.19 6.86 3.88
N ILE A 132 6.16 5.63 4.38
CA ILE A 132 5.52 5.26 5.63
C ILE A 132 6.58 4.99 6.69
N LYS A 133 6.59 5.82 7.72
CA LYS A 133 7.46 5.66 8.88
C LYS A 133 7.00 4.51 9.77
N ALA A 134 7.95 3.69 10.22
CA ALA A 134 7.70 2.63 11.19
C ALA A 134 7.75 3.15 12.64
N ASP A 135 6.83 4.04 13.02
CA ASP A 135 6.80 4.68 14.34
C ASP A 135 5.77 4.09 15.33
N SER A 136 4.68 3.53 14.84
CA SER A 136 3.67 2.81 15.64
C SER A 136 4.06 1.37 15.99
N LEU A 137 3.38 0.76 16.97
CA LEU A 137 3.60 -0.65 17.32
C LEU A 137 3.32 -1.59 16.15
N ALA A 138 2.20 -1.37 15.43
CA ALA A 138 1.86 -2.19 14.27
C ALA A 138 2.90 -2.04 13.16
N SER A 139 3.32 -0.81 12.83
CA SER A 139 4.28 -0.60 11.73
C SER A 139 5.67 -1.15 12.04
N LYS A 140 6.14 -1.05 13.28
CA LYS A 140 7.39 -1.70 13.74
C LYS A 140 7.31 -3.22 13.65
N ASN A 141 6.20 -3.82 14.07
CA ASN A 141 6.04 -5.28 14.03
C ASN A 141 5.88 -5.80 12.61
N LEU A 142 5.21 -5.05 11.72
CA LEU A 142 5.11 -5.39 10.31
C LEU A 142 6.51 -5.51 9.68
N LEU A 143 7.39 -4.51 9.88
CA LEU A 143 8.75 -4.58 9.36
C LEU A 143 9.55 -5.76 9.92
N LYS A 144 9.38 -6.09 11.21
CA LYS A 144 10.04 -7.28 11.80
C LYS A 144 9.62 -8.56 11.09
N ILE A 145 8.32 -8.74 10.84
CA ILE A 145 7.78 -9.89 10.12
C ILE A 145 8.33 -9.92 8.69
N VAL A 146 8.27 -8.79 7.98
CA VAL A 146 8.77 -8.65 6.61
C VAL A 146 10.26 -8.96 6.51
N CYS A 147 11.08 -8.53 7.45
CA CYS A 147 12.51 -8.80 7.39
C CYS A 147 12.85 -10.24 7.80
N ALA A 148 12.07 -10.86 8.68
CA ALA A 148 12.24 -12.25 9.10
C ALA A 148 11.64 -13.26 8.11
N SER A 149 10.82 -12.82 7.15
CA SER A 149 10.18 -13.73 6.21
C SER A 149 11.17 -14.33 5.22
N THR A 150 10.91 -15.59 4.86
CA THR A 150 11.61 -16.28 3.78
C THR A 150 11.32 -15.55 2.46
N LEU A 151 12.35 -15.42 1.63
CA LEU A 151 12.22 -14.85 0.29
C LEU A 151 11.67 -15.91 -0.66
N TYR A 152 10.71 -15.54 -1.50
CA TYR A 152 10.17 -16.36 -2.59
C TYR A 152 10.70 -15.89 -3.94
#